data_AF-A0A6A5XXP0-F1
#
_entry.id   AF-A0A6A5XXP0-F1
#
_cell.length_a   1.000
_cell.length_b   1.000
_cell.length_c   1.000
_cell.angle_alpha   90.00
_cell.angle_beta   90.00
_cell.angle_gamma   90.00
#
_symmetry.space_group_name_H-M   'P 1'
#
loop_
_entity.id
_entity.type
_entity.pdbx_description
1 polymer ?
#
loop_
_entity_poly.entity_id
_entity_poly.type
_entity_poly.pdbx_seq_one_letter_code
_entity_poly.pdbx_strand_id
1 'polypeptide(L)'
;MSSSRKITTAEKDQMIHALQSHRVNTLIELRRIEKAFARLGSPDVTEPMTTAWSYYVNSHGLLTELRGLTRDYPFSSECVEEAKRRVYADPQSNRSWNFCWLVLSKIRDDELIQYYAQYQAEDPSMWGYHEPSDDDVMRLSQAFMAEWNTAVNHMLRHWDQPPRR
;
A
#
# COMPACT_ATOMS: atom_id res chain seq x y z
N MET A 1 -22.38 -25.43 7.16
CA MET A 1 -21.17 -26.03 6.57
C MET A 1 -20.96 -25.43 5.18
N SER A 2 -20.05 -24.47 5.03
CA SER A 2 -19.82 -23.82 3.73
C SER A 2 -18.89 -24.71 2.91
N SER A 3 -19.42 -25.30 1.84
CA SER A 3 -18.65 -26.13 0.91
C SER A 3 -17.50 -25.29 0.34
N SER A 4 -16.25 -25.64 0.69
CA SER A 4 -15.07 -24.99 0.14
C SER A 4 -14.93 -25.41 -1.31
N ARG A 5 -15.44 -24.59 -2.23
CA ARG A 5 -15.32 -24.81 -3.68
C ARG A 5 -13.83 -24.96 -4.02
N LYS A 6 -13.44 -26.13 -4.52
CA LYS A 6 -12.08 -26.38 -5.00
C LYS A 6 -11.84 -25.52 -6.23
N ILE A 7 -10.76 -24.74 -6.22
CA ILE A 7 -10.33 -23.94 -7.36
C ILE A 7 -9.82 -24.91 -8.43
N THR A 8 -10.36 -24.81 -9.63
CA THR A 8 -9.97 -25.63 -10.78
C THR A 8 -8.66 -25.11 -11.40
N THR A 9 -7.96 -25.96 -12.16
CA THR A 9 -6.76 -25.54 -12.91
C THR A 9 -7.06 -24.40 -13.87
N ALA A 10 -8.21 -24.45 -14.56
CA ALA A 10 -8.62 -23.38 -15.47
C ALA A 10 -8.85 -22.04 -14.75
N GLU A 11 -9.50 -22.06 -13.58
CA GLU A 11 -9.68 -20.84 -12.75
C GLU A 11 -8.32 -20.29 -12.27
N LYS A 12 -7.38 -21.16 -11.90
CA LYS A 12 -6.00 -20.79 -11.53
C LYS A 12 -5.27 -20.11 -12.70
N ASP A 13 -5.28 -20.72 -13.87
CA ASP A 13 -4.59 -20.20 -15.06
C ASP A 13 -5.18 -18.85 -15.49
N GLN A 14 -6.51 -18.69 -15.38
CA GLN A 14 -7.17 -17.42 -15.64
C GLN A 14 -6.72 -16.32 -14.66
N MET A 15 -6.59 -16.64 -13.37
CA MET A 15 -6.07 -15.69 -12.37
C MET A 15 -4.63 -15.31 -12.65
N ILE A 16 -3.75 -16.27 -12.99
CA ILE A 16 -2.36 -16.01 -13.37
C ILE A 16 -2.29 -15.06 -14.57
N HIS A 17 -3.06 -15.36 -15.63
CA HIS A 17 -3.11 -14.52 -16.81
C HIS A 17 -3.63 -13.10 -16.50
N ALA A 18 -4.62 -12.97 -15.60
CA ALA A 18 -5.15 -11.66 -15.19
C ALA A 18 -4.10 -10.82 -14.44
N LEU A 19 -3.27 -11.44 -13.60
CA LEU A 19 -2.14 -10.79 -12.91
C LEU A 19 -1.05 -10.34 -13.90
N GLN A 20 -0.64 -11.24 -14.80
CA GLN A 20 0.43 -10.98 -15.78
C GLN A 20 0.03 -9.91 -16.81
N SER A 21 -1.25 -9.84 -17.16
CA SER A 21 -1.78 -8.81 -18.06
C SER A 21 -2.08 -7.47 -17.37
N HIS A 22 -1.81 -7.36 -16.07
CA HIS A 22 -2.06 -6.16 -15.25
C HIS A 22 -3.51 -5.66 -15.29
N ARG A 23 -4.46 -6.52 -15.68
CA ARG A 23 -5.90 -6.19 -15.69
C ARG A 23 -6.46 -6.04 -14.29
N VAL A 24 -5.81 -6.70 -13.33
CA VAL A 24 -6.13 -6.60 -11.90
C VAL A 24 -5.12 -5.64 -11.27
N ASN A 25 -5.59 -4.45 -10.91
CA ASN A 25 -4.74 -3.35 -10.47
C ASN A 25 -5.27 -2.62 -9.22
N THR A 26 -6.26 -3.20 -8.53
CA THR A 26 -6.74 -2.72 -7.24
C THR A 26 -6.28 -3.62 -6.10
N LEU A 27 -6.08 -3.03 -4.92
CA LEU A 27 -5.66 -3.77 -3.72
C LEU A 27 -6.65 -4.90 -3.40
N ILE A 28 -7.95 -4.63 -3.50
CA ILE A 28 -9.00 -5.60 -3.15
C ILE A 28 -8.96 -6.83 -4.07
N GLU A 29 -8.80 -6.63 -5.37
CA GLU A 29 -8.76 -7.73 -6.32
C GLU A 29 -7.47 -8.54 -6.21
N LEU A 30 -6.32 -7.87 -6.02
CA LEU A 30 -5.04 -8.53 -5.76
C LEU A 30 -5.12 -9.37 -4.48
N ARG A 31 -5.70 -8.83 -3.40
CA ARG A 31 -5.96 -9.58 -2.16
C ARG A 31 -6.89 -10.76 -2.35
N ARG A 32 -7.92 -10.63 -3.19
CA ARG A 32 -8.86 -11.72 -3.50
C ARG A 32 -8.11 -12.88 -4.16
N ILE A 33 -7.25 -12.60 -5.13
CA ILE A 33 -6.45 -13.62 -5.82
C ILE A 33 -5.42 -14.22 -4.86
N GLU A 34 -4.72 -13.42 -4.07
CA GLU A 34 -3.79 -13.91 -3.04
C GLU A 34 -4.45 -14.88 -2.05
N LYS A 35 -5.64 -14.54 -1.53
CA LYS A 35 -6.39 -15.44 -0.63
C LYS A 35 -6.83 -16.73 -1.34
N ALA A 36 -7.10 -16.69 -2.64
CA ALA A 36 -7.40 -17.89 -3.43
C ALA A 36 -6.16 -18.77 -3.64
N PHE A 37 -5.02 -18.15 -3.97
CA PHE A 37 -3.73 -18.82 -4.15
C PHE A 37 -3.19 -19.45 -2.87
N ALA A 38 -3.34 -18.79 -1.72
CA ALA A 38 -2.98 -19.35 -0.42
C ALA A 38 -3.73 -20.67 -0.11
N ARG A 39 -4.96 -20.84 -0.63
CA ARG A 39 -5.73 -22.10 -0.47
C ARG A 39 -5.26 -23.21 -1.42
N LEU A 40 -4.69 -22.85 -2.57
CA LEU A 40 -4.12 -23.81 -3.52
C LEU A 40 -2.79 -24.39 -3.01
N GLY A 41 -1.97 -23.57 -2.36
CA GLY A 41 -0.64 -23.98 -1.86
C GLY A 41 0.34 -24.38 -2.98
N SER A 42 0.11 -23.92 -4.20
CA SER A 42 0.93 -24.25 -5.36
C SER A 42 2.12 -23.27 -5.46
N PRO A 43 3.35 -23.72 -5.75
CA PRO A 43 4.51 -22.82 -5.77
C PRO A 43 4.52 -21.89 -7.00
N ASP A 44 3.94 -22.33 -8.12
CA ASP A 44 3.90 -21.61 -9.40
C ASP A 44 3.03 -20.34 -9.40
N VAL A 45 2.23 -20.11 -8.36
CA VAL A 45 1.46 -18.86 -8.19
C VAL A 45 2.23 -17.77 -7.44
N THR A 46 3.37 -18.11 -6.84
CA THR A 46 4.17 -17.18 -6.02
C THR A 46 4.76 -16.05 -6.87
N GLU A 47 5.39 -16.39 -7.99
CA GLU A 47 6.03 -15.42 -8.88
C GLU A 47 5.00 -14.47 -9.52
N PRO A 48 3.91 -14.94 -10.17
CA PRO A 48 2.88 -14.05 -10.71
C PRO A 48 2.31 -13.08 -9.67
N MET A 49 2.08 -13.56 -8.44
CA MET A 49 1.53 -12.73 -7.38
C MET A 49 2.54 -11.70 -6.86
N THR A 50 3.81 -12.09 -6.71
CA THR A 50 4.90 -11.17 -6.31
C THR A 50 5.07 -10.06 -7.34
N THR A 51 5.12 -10.42 -8.63
CA THR A 51 5.25 -9.46 -9.73
C THR A 51 4.07 -8.50 -9.79
N ALA A 52 2.84 -8.99 -9.58
CA ALA A 52 1.65 -8.13 -9.58
C ALA A 52 1.66 -7.11 -8.44
N TRP A 53 2.06 -7.49 -7.22
CA TRP A 53 2.22 -6.53 -6.13
C TRP A 53 3.30 -5.49 -6.39
N SER A 54 4.45 -5.92 -6.93
CA SER A 54 5.52 -5.01 -7.34
C SER A 54 5.05 -4.02 -8.39
N TYR A 55 4.31 -4.48 -9.40
CA TYR A 55 3.72 -3.61 -10.42
C TYR A 55 2.73 -2.61 -9.81
N TYR A 56 1.78 -3.09 -9.00
CA TYR A 56 0.78 -2.26 -8.35
C TYR A 56 1.38 -1.08 -7.57
N VAL A 57 2.45 -1.32 -6.83
CA VAL A 57 3.13 -0.26 -6.06
C VAL A 57 3.96 0.64 -6.98
N ASN A 58 4.76 0.08 -7.88
CA ASN A 58 5.68 0.85 -8.73
C ASN A 58 4.97 1.63 -9.85
N SER A 59 3.76 1.23 -10.23
CA SER A 59 2.92 1.91 -11.24
C SER A 59 1.88 2.84 -10.61
N HIS A 60 2.14 3.37 -9.41
CA HIS A 60 1.31 4.35 -8.69
C HIS A 60 -0.09 3.86 -8.26
N GLY A 61 -0.40 2.57 -8.35
CA GLY A 61 -1.69 2.02 -7.90
C GLY A 61 -1.92 2.26 -6.42
N LEU A 62 -0.91 1.97 -5.59
CA LEU A 62 -0.96 2.24 -4.15
C LEU A 62 -1.21 3.72 -3.82
N LEU A 63 -0.45 4.62 -4.42
CA LEU A 63 -0.59 6.06 -4.19
C LEU A 63 -1.97 6.57 -4.64
N THR A 64 -2.46 6.08 -5.77
CA THR A 64 -3.78 6.45 -6.30
C THR A 64 -4.89 6.05 -5.34
N GLU A 65 -4.86 4.83 -4.79
CA GLU A 65 -5.88 4.40 -3.84
C GLU A 65 -5.75 5.10 -2.48
N LEU A 66 -4.52 5.35 -1.99
CA LEU A 66 -4.32 6.17 -0.78
C LEU A 66 -4.92 7.57 -0.94
N ARG A 67 -4.68 8.23 -2.08
CA ARG A 67 -5.29 9.54 -2.39
C ARG A 67 -6.81 9.47 -2.54
N GLY A 68 -7.36 8.33 -2.94
CA GLY A 68 -8.81 8.09 -2.94
C GLY A 68 -9.42 8.05 -1.54
N LEU A 69 -8.63 7.66 -0.53
CA LEU A 69 -8.99 7.64 0.89
C LEU A 69 -8.67 8.96 1.62
N THR A 70 -7.73 9.75 1.11
CA THR A 70 -7.31 11.03 1.69
C THR A 70 -7.76 12.19 0.80
N ARG A 71 -9.05 12.54 0.85
CA ARG A 71 -9.64 13.49 -0.10
C ARG A 71 -9.44 14.93 0.32
N ASP A 72 -9.45 15.19 1.62
CA ASP A 72 -9.30 16.54 2.16
C ASP A 72 -7.83 16.95 2.11
N TYR A 73 -6.94 16.00 2.39
CA TYR A 73 -5.50 16.18 2.41
C TYR A 73 -4.79 15.05 1.63
N PRO A 74 -4.57 15.22 0.31
CA PRO A 74 -3.99 14.19 -0.55
C PRO A 74 -2.67 13.61 -0.02
N PHE A 75 -2.58 12.28 0.02
CA PHE A 75 -1.39 11.55 0.50
C PHE A 75 -0.13 11.93 -0.28
N SER A 76 0.97 12.18 0.44
CA SER A 76 2.28 12.54 -0.10
C SER A 76 2.88 11.43 -0.95
N SER A 77 3.34 11.77 -2.16
CA SER A 77 4.11 10.88 -3.03
C SER A 77 5.46 10.53 -2.40
N GLU A 78 6.10 11.50 -1.77
CA GLU A 78 7.43 11.43 -1.20
C GLU A 78 7.47 10.43 -0.04
N CYS A 79 6.41 10.39 0.76
CA CYS A 79 6.22 9.40 1.82
C CYS A 79 6.21 7.96 1.28
N VAL A 80 5.50 7.72 0.16
CA VAL A 80 5.45 6.40 -0.49
C VAL A 80 6.81 6.04 -1.11
N GLU A 81 7.46 6.98 -1.80
CA GLU A 81 8.77 6.75 -2.42
C GLU A 81 9.88 6.49 -1.39
N GLU A 82 9.88 7.20 -0.26
CA GLU A 82 10.79 6.92 0.85
C GLU A 82 10.56 5.52 1.43
N ALA A 83 9.31 5.13 1.68
CA ALA A 83 9.00 3.80 2.15
C ALA A 83 9.47 2.71 1.18
N LYS A 84 9.25 2.89 -0.13
CA LYS A 84 9.77 1.99 -1.18
C LYS A 84 11.29 1.86 -1.09
N ARG A 85 12.01 2.98 -1.00
CA ARG A 85 13.48 2.98 -0.86
C ARG A 85 13.93 2.21 0.38
N ARG A 86 13.27 2.42 1.52
CA ARG A 86 13.58 1.70 2.77
C ARG A 86 13.31 0.21 2.68
N VAL A 87 12.23 -0.21 2.02
CA VAL A 87 11.97 -1.63 1.75
C VAL A 87 13.10 -2.23 0.91
N TYR A 88 13.52 -1.57 -0.18
CA TYR A 88 14.61 -2.09 -1.01
C TYR A 88 15.96 -2.11 -0.29
N ALA A 89 16.22 -1.18 0.63
CA ALA A 89 17.45 -1.11 1.41
C ALA A 89 17.49 -2.06 2.61
N ASP A 90 16.33 -2.52 3.11
CA ASP A 90 16.24 -3.38 4.28
C ASP A 90 16.59 -4.84 3.93
N PRO A 91 17.69 -5.40 4.48
CA PRO A 91 18.07 -6.80 4.25
C PRO A 91 17.02 -7.81 4.75
N GLN A 92 16.15 -7.39 5.68
CA GLN A 92 15.05 -8.20 6.21
C GLN A 92 13.78 -8.15 5.36
N SER A 93 13.71 -7.31 4.32
CA SER A 93 12.56 -7.27 3.39
C SER A 93 12.31 -8.58 2.65
N ASN A 94 13.28 -9.50 2.66
CA ASN A 94 13.12 -10.89 2.21
C ASN A 94 12.08 -11.70 3.02
N ARG A 95 11.51 -11.17 4.10
CA ARG A 95 10.52 -11.84 4.96
C ARG A 95 9.11 -11.91 4.37
N SER A 96 8.81 -11.10 3.37
CA SER A 96 7.51 -11.13 2.68
C SER A 96 7.71 -11.01 1.18
N TRP A 97 6.88 -11.74 0.43
CA TRP A 97 6.76 -11.58 -1.01
C TRP A 97 5.78 -10.46 -1.39
N ASN A 98 5.06 -9.88 -0.41
CA ASN A 98 4.05 -8.86 -0.63
C ASN A 98 4.66 -7.44 -0.47
N PHE A 99 5.13 -6.89 -1.58
CA PHE A 99 5.79 -5.57 -1.60
C PHE A 99 4.87 -4.44 -1.11
N CYS A 100 3.57 -4.48 -1.43
CA CYS A 100 2.59 -3.50 -0.97
C CYS A 100 2.47 -3.47 0.56
N TRP A 101 2.31 -4.64 1.17
CA TRP A 101 2.25 -4.76 2.62
C TRP A 101 3.54 -4.27 3.30
N LEU A 102 4.71 -4.59 2.73
CA LEU A 102 6.00 -4.11 3.25
C LEU A 102 6.09 -2.58 3.22
N VAL A 103 5.68 -1.95 2.11
CA VAL A 103 5.68 -0.49 1.96
C VAL A 103 4.74 0.16 2.97
N LEU A 104 3.50 -0.32 3.09
CA LEU A 104 2.53 0.19 4.07
C LEU A 104 3.03 0.00 5.51
N SER A 105 3.66 -1.12 5.81
CA SER A 105 4.23 -1.39 7.13
C SER A 105 5.39 -0.45 7.43
N LYS A 106 6.29 -0.19 6.46
CA LYS A 106 7.37 0.79 6.63
C LYS A 106 6.85 2.21 6.84
N ILE A 107 5.82 2.63 6.12
CA ILE A 107 5.17 3.94 6.33
C ILE A 107 4.74 4.10 7.79
N ARG A 108 4.11 3.06 8.35
CA ARG A 108 3.61 3.07 9.73
C ARG A 108 4.73 2.91 10.76
N ASP A 109 5.57 1.90 10.61
CA ASP A 109 6.51 1.46 11.63
C ASP A 109 7.73 2.39 11.73
N ASP A 110 8.11 3.06 10.64
CA ASP A 110 9.17 4.07 10.63
C ASP A 110 8.63 5.51 10.82
N GLU A 111 7.35 5.66 11.19
CA GLU A 111 6.70 6.95 11.49
C GLU A 111 6.80 7.99 10.37
N LEU A 112 6.87 7.54 9.10
CA LEU A 112 7.07 8.43 7.94
C LEU A 112 5.98 9.49 7.81
N ILE A 113 4.75 9.15 8.18
CA ILE A 113 3.61 10.07 8.12
C ILE A 113 3.88 11.33 8.94
N GLN A 114 4.47 11.22 10.14
CA GLN A 114 4.74 12.38 10.98
C GLN A 114 5.70 13.34 10.30
N TYR A 115 6.81 12.82 9.79
CA TYR A 115 7.82 13.61 9.10
C TYR A 115 7.23 14.30 7.84
N TYR A 116 6.58 13.53 6.96
CA TYR A 116 6.08 14.08 5.70
C TYR A 116 4.86 14.98 5.87
N ALA A 117 4.04 14.78 6.90
CA ALA A 117 2.93 15.67 7.23
C ALA A 117 3.44 17.04 7.69
N GLN A 118 4.47 17.06 8.53
CA GLN A 118 5.12 18.30 8.93
C GLN A 118 5.81 18.98 7.75
N TYR A 119 6.63 18.24 6.99
CA TYR A 119 7.32 18.75 5.81
C TYR A 119 6.34 19.37 4.79
N GLN A 120 5.20 18.73 4.56
CA GLN A 120 4.20 19.27 3.64
C GLN A 120 3.45 20.47 4.24
N ALA A 121 3.16 20.47 5.55
CA ALA A 121 2.54 21.63 6.21
C ALA A 121 3.46 22.86 6.26
N GLU A 122 4.79 22.68 6.24
CA GLU A 122 5.77 23.76 6.17
C GLU A 122 5.95 24.31 4.74
N ASP A 123 5.44 23.63 3.71
CA ASP A 123 5.56 24.08 2.33
C ASP A 123 4.79 25.40 2.12
N PRO A 124 5.46 26.50 1.73
CA PRO A 124 4.81 27.78 1.48
C PRO A 124 3.65 27.71 0.47
N SER A 125 3.68 26.76 -0.47
CA SER A 125 2.61 26.57 -1.44
C SER A 125 1.26 26.16 -0.81
N MET A 126 1.27 25.60 0.41
CA MET A 126 0.06 25.28 1.18
C MET A 126 -0.66 26.52 1.71
N TRP A 127 0.05 27.64 1.82
CA TRP A 127 -0.42 28.86 2.48
C TRP A 127 -0.66 30.03 1.51
N GLY A 128 -0.32 29.84 0.22
CA GLY A 128 -0.52 30.85 -0.81
C GLY A 128 0.33 32.10 -0.54
N TYR A 129 -0.34 33.21 -0.21
CA TYR A 129 0.33 34.49 0.12
C TYR A 129 0.40 34.75 1.64
N HIS A 130 -0.05 33.81 2.47
CA HIS A 130 -0.01 33.94 3.92
C HIS A 130 1.26 33.30 4.48
N GLU A 131 1.94 34.02 5.38
CA GLU A 131 2.99 33.45 6.20
C GLU A 131 2.35 32.77 7.42
N PRO A 132 2.42 31.43 7.53
CA PRO A 132 1.79 30.71 8.63
C PRO A 132 2.55 30.92 9.93
N SER A 133 1.84 30.92 11.05
CA SER A 133 2.47 30.75 12.36
C SER A 133 2.84 29.29 12.60
N ASP A 134 3.73 29.04 13.57
CA ASP A 134 4.06 27.68 14.03
C ASP A 134 2.80 26.89 14.43
N ASP A 135 1.82 27.57 15.03
CA ASP A 135 0.53 26.97 15.43
C ASP A 135 -0.36 26.60 14.22
N ASP A 136 -0.26 27.33 13.11
CA ASP A 136 -0.96 27.00 11.87
C ASP A 136 -0.34 25.75 11.22
N VAL A 137 0.98 25.72 11.10
CA VAL A 137 1.73 24.57 10.58
C VAL A 137 1.44 23.33 11.40
N MET A 138 1.48 23.44 12.73
CA MET A 138 1.18 22.33 13.63
C MET A 138 -0.25 21.79 13.41
N ARG A 139 -1.26 22.67 13.30
CA ARG A 139 -2.65 22.25 13.08
C ARG A 139 -2.83 21.56 11.73
N LEU A 140 -2.23 22.09 10.67
CA LEU A 140 -2.30 21.48 9.35
C LEU A 140 -1.58 20.12 9.32
N SER A 141 -0.40 20.03 9.93
CA SER A 141 0.33 18.76 10.09
C SER A 141 -0.50 17.71 10.82
N GLN A 142 -1.17 18.07 11.92
CA GLN A 142 -2.06 17.16 12.63
C GLN A 142 -3.23 16.67 11.76
N ALA A 143 -3.79 17.54 10.91
CA ALA A 143 -4.85 17.17 9.98
C ALA A 143 -4.37 16.17 8.92
N PHE A 144 -3.21 16.42 8.31
CA PHE A 144 -2.52 15.46 7.42
C PHE A 144 -2.32 14.12 8.12
N MET A 145 -1.71 14.13 9.31
CA MET A 145 -1.43 12.92 10.08
C MET A 145 -2.69 12.11 10.36
N ALA A 146 -3.78 12.74 10.75
CA ALA A 146 -5.03 12.06 11.08
C ALA A 146 -5.61 11.30 9.87
N GLU A 147 -5.71 11.97 8.71
CA GLU A 147 -6.28 11.37 7.50
C GLU A 147 -5.34 10.30 6.92
N TRP A 148 -4.04 10.57 6.86
CA TRP A 148 -3.04 9.66 6.31
C TRP A 148 -2.88 8.39 7.15
N ASN A 149 -2.87 8.51 8.48
CA ASN A 149 -2.87 7.34 9.36
C ASN A 149 -4.14 6.51 9.18
N THR A 150 -5.29 7.17 9.03
CA THR A 150 -6.56 6.48 8.79
C THR A 150 -6.51 5.69 7.48
N ALA A 151 -6.01 6.29 6.40
CA ALA A 151 -5.88 5.64 5.10
C ALA A 151 -4.91 4.44 5.13
N VAL A 152 -3.72 4.60 5.70
CA VAL A 152 -2.72 3.51 5.80
C VAL A 152 -3.25 2.36 6.67
N ASN A 153 -3.87 2.67 7.81
CA ASN A 153 -4.49 1.66 8.66
C ASN A 153 -5.66 0.96 7.97
N HIS A 154 -6.47 1.69 7.20
CA HIS A 154 -7.53 1.11 6.38
C HIS A 154 -6.96 0.11 5.37
N MET A 155 -5.90 0.47 4.65
CA MET A 155 -5.24 -0.42 3.69
C MET A 155 -4.66 -1.67 4.36
N LEU A 156 -3.97 -1.51 5.49
CA LEU A 156 -3.35 -2.62 6.22
C LEU A 156 -4.37 -3.64 6.75
N ARG A 157 -5.61 -3.23 7.04
CA ARG A 157 -6.70 -4.13 7.50
C ARG A 157 -7.10 -5.19 6.48
N HIS A 158 -6.71 -5.06 5.21
CA HIS A 158 -6.95 -6.10 4.21
C HIS A 158 -6.10 -7.37 4.44
N TRP A 159 -5.11 -7.32 5.34
CA TRP A 159 -4.34 -8.46 5.81
C TRP A 159 -4.70 -8.76 7.27
N ASP A 160 -5.47 -9.85 7.47
CA ASP A 160 -5.82 -10.34 8.82
C ASP A 160 -4.57 -10.75 9.62
N GLN A 161 -3.52 -11.21 8.91
CA GLN A 161 -2.20 -11.50 9.44
C GLN A 161 -1.13 -11.00 8.46
N PRO A 162 0.05 -10.60 8.94
CA PRO A 162 1.18 -10.26 8.07
C PRO A 162 1.44 -11.38 7.05
N PRO A 163 1.51 -11.08 5.74
CA PRO A 163 1.86 -12.05 4.70
C PRO A 163 3.34 -12.39 4.83
N ARG A 164 3.68 -13.28 5.77
CA ARG A 164 5.03 -13.79 6.00
C ARG A 164 5.30 -14.95 5.05
N ARG A 165 6.57 -15.12 4.66
CA ARG A 165 7.05 -16.36 4.03
C ARG A 165 6.98 -17.54 4.99
#